data_AF-H1G046-F1
#
_entry.id   AF-H1G046-F1
#
_cell.length_a   1.000
_cell.length_b   1.000
_cell.length_c   1.000
_cell.angle_alpha   90.00
_cell.angle_beta   90.00
_cell.angle_gamma   90.00
#
_symmetry.space_group_name_H-M   'P 1'
#
loop_
_entity.id
_entity.type
_entity.pdbx_description
1 polymer ?
#
loop_
_entity_poly.entity_id
_entity_poly.type
_entity_poly.pdbx_seq_one_letter_code
_entity_poly.pdbx_strand_id
1 'polypeptide(L)' 'MPWPRWIGTSTLDGFEGKLTSSKWAAIAKCSPDTALRDINDLLARGVLRKSNAGGRSTSYELNDLP' A
#
# COMPACT_ATOMS: atom_id res chain seq x y z
N MET A 1 15.97 5.40 2.59
CA MET A 1 15.30 4.92 1.37
C MET A 1 14.25 5.96 1.01
N PRO A 2 14.50 6.88 0.08
CA PRO A 2 13.48 7.84 -0.37
C PRO A 2 12.41 7.08 -1.16
N TRP A 3 11.16 7.48 -0.95
CA TRP A 3 9.99 6.90 -1.57
C TRP A 3 10.16 6.75 -3.08
N PRO A 4 9.65 5.67 -3.70
CA PRO A 4 9.77 5.49 -5.13
C PRO A 4 9.19 6.71 -5.86
N ARG A 5 9.99 7.33 -6.73
CA ARG A 5 9.64 8.55 -7.48
C ARG A 5 8.52 8.34 -8.51
N TRP A 6 7.91 7.15 -8.57
CA TRP A 6 6.82 6.80 -9.49
C TRP A 6 5.41 6.99 -8.90
N ILE A 7 5.24 7.45 -7.65
CA ILE A 7 3.91 7.75 -7.05
C ILE A 7 3.24 9.01 -7.67
N GLY A 8 3.63 9.42 -8.87
CA GLY A 8 2.92 10.41 -9.67
C GLY A 8 1.66 9.81 -10.30
N THR A 9 0.51 9.98 -9.64
CA THR A 9 -0.85 10.17 -10.19
C THR A 9 -1.37 9.37 -11.40
N SER A 10 -0.72 8.29 -11.85
CA SER A 10 -1.15 7.57 -13.06
C SER A 10 -1.12 6.04 -12.97
N THR A 11 -0.50 5.46 -11.93
CA THR A 11 -0.43 3.99 -11.76
C THR A 11 -1.38 3.45 -10.69
N LEU A 12 -2.00 4.33 -9.89
CA LEU A 12 -2.96 3.95 -8.84
C LEU A 12 -4.42 3.91 -9.34
N ASP A 13 -4.67 4.34 -10.59
CA ASP A 13 -6.03 4.42 -11.19
C ASP A 13 -6.71 3.04 -11.33
N GLY A 14 -5.92 1.97 -11.51
CA GLY A 14 -6.44 0.59 -11.55
C GLY A 14 -6.54 -0.10 -10.18
N PHE A 15 -6.31 0.61 -9.07
CA PHE A 15 -6.34 0.06 -7.71
C PHE A 15 -7.72 0.20 -7.05
N GLU A 16 -8.73 -0.33 -7.70
CA GLU A 16 -10.05 -0.48 -7.07
C GLU A 16 -10.03 -1.74 -6.19
N GLY A 17 -9.55 -1.59 -4.94
CA GLY A 17 -9.66 -2.60 -3.89
C GLY A 17 -8.37 -2.96 -3.13
N LYS A 18 -8.54 -3.89 -2.18
CA LYS A 18 -7.58 -4.39 -1.17
C LYS A 18 -6.11 -4.47 -1.64
N LEU A 19 -5.28 -3.56 -1.15
CA LEU A 19 -3.82 -3.60 -1.22
C LEU A 19 -3.25 -4.60 -0.20
N THR A 20 -2.30 -5.42 -0.61
CA THR A 20 -1.61 -6.39 0.25
C THR A 20 -0.10 -6.21 0.14
N SER A 21 0.67 -6.74 1.11
CA SER A 21 2.13 -6.67 1.10
C SER A 21 2.75 -7.26 -0.17
N SER A 22 2.22 -8.37 -0.68
CA SER A 22 2.67 -8.97 -1.94
C SER A 22 2.39 -8.08 -3.15
N LYS A 23 1.23 -7.39 -3.16
CA LYS A 23 0.88 -6.47 -4.25
C LYS A 23 1.79 -5.24 -4.21
N TRP A 24 2.02 -4.67 -3.03
CA TRP A 24 2.98 -3.57 -2.84
C TRP A 24 4.39 -3.94 -3.27
N ALA A 25 4.87 -5.13 -2.87
CA ALA A 25 6.17 -5.67 -3.26
C ALA A 25 6.35 -5.73 -4.78
N ALA A 26 5.32 -6.18 -5.52
CA ALA A 26 5.36 -6.25 -6.97
C ALA A 26 5.45 -4.87 -7.64
N ILE A 27 4.76 -3.85 -7.11
CA ILE A 27 4.75 -2.50 -7.69
C ILE A 27 6.04 -1.75 -7.33
N ALA A 28 6.41 -1.77 -6.06
CA ALA A 28 7.64 -1.17 -5.56
C ALA A 28 8.90 -1.93 -5.99
N LYS A 29 8.73 -3.10 -6.65
CA LYS A 29 9.81 -4.03 -7.03
C LYS A 29 10.75 -4.30 -5.86
N CYS A 30 10.18 -4.53 -4.68
CA CYS A 30 10.90 -4.76 -3.44
C CYS A 30 10.51 -6.10 -2.82
N SER A 31 11.33 -6.60 -1.89
CA SER A 31 11.00 -7.82 -1.15
C SER A 31 9.75 -7.64 -0.28
N PRO A 32 8.99 -8.71 -0.01
CA PRO A 32 7.81 -8.64 0.86
C PRO A 32 8.10 -8.06 2.25
N ASP A 33 9.30 -8.28 2.80
CA ASP A 33 9.75 -7.70 4.07
C ASP A 33 9.87 -6.17 4.00
N THR A 34 10.46 -5.66 2.91
CA THR A 34 10.57 -4.21 2.65
C THR A 34 9.19 -3.62 2.42
N ALA A 35 8.37 -4.28 1.61
CA ALA A 35 7.00 -3.86 1.36
C ALA A 35 6.16 -3.73 2.62
N LEU A 36 6.30 -4.67 3.57
CA LEU A 36 5.56 -4.66 4.83
C LEU A 36 6.00 -3.48 5.71
N ARG A 37 7.29 -3.14 5.72
CA ARG A 37 7.81 -1.94 6.40
C ARG A 37 7.27 -0.66 5.78
N ASP A 38 7.31 -0.54 4.45
CA ASP A 38 6.77 0.61 3.72
C ASP A 38 5.27 0.78 4.00
N ILE A 39 4.49 -0.31 3.96
CA ILE A 39 3.06 -0.28 4.30
C ILE A 39 2.84 0.20 5.75
N ASN A 40 3.67 -0.22 6.69
CA ASN A 40 3.53 0.22 8.08
C ASN A 40 3.83 1.72 8.23
N ASP A 41 4.82 2.24 7.49
CA ASP A 41 5.13 3.67 7.44
C ASP A 41 4.00 4.47 6.79
N LEU A 42 3.40 3.95 5.71
CA LEU A 42 2.21 4.50 5.05
C LEU A 42 0.97 4.55 5.96
N LEU A 43 0.76 3.49 6.76
CA LEU A 43 -0.31 3.46 7.76
C LEU A 43 -0.07 4.50 8.86
N ALA A 44 1.17 4.64 9.33
CA ALA A 44 1.54 5.63 10.34
C ALA A 44 1.38 7.07 9.82
N ARG A 45 1.62 7.30 8.53
CA ARG A 45 1.39 8.58 7.85
C ARG A 45 -0.06 8.85 7.49
N GLY A 46 -0.94 7.85 7.62
CA GLY A 46 -2.35 7.96 7.21
C GLY A 46 -2.57 7.98 5.69
N VAL A 47 -1.60 7.51 4.90
CA VAL A 47 -1.75 7.34 3.43
C VAL A 47 -2.43 6.01 3.10
N LEU A 48 -2.21 4.99 3.93
CA LEU A 48 -2.95 3.74 3.89
C LEU A 48 -3.83 3.62 5.13
N ARG A 49 -4.92 2.87 5.00
CA ARG A 49 -5.77 2.43 6.12
C ARG A 49 -5.96 0.93 6.08
N LYS A 50 -6.10 0.29 7.24
CA LYS A 50 -6.49 -1.13 7.31
C LYS A 50 -7.97 -1.24 6.97
N SER A 51 -8.30 -2.08 6.00
CA SER A 51 -9.68 -2.44 5.68
C SER A 51 -10.19 -3.40 6.74
N ASN A 52 -11.34 -3.11 7.35
CA ASN A 52 -11.98 -3.96 8.35
C ASN A 52 -12.69 -5.18 7.73
N ALA A 53 -12.17 -5.71 6.61
CA ALA A 53 -12.70 -6.89 5.97
C ALA A 53 -12.45 -8.10 6.88
N GLY A 54 -13.47 -8.47 7.68
CA GLY A 54 -13.44 -9.49 8.73
C GLY A 54 -13.18 -10.92 8.24
N GLY A 55 -11.97 -11.20 7.76
CA GLY A 55 -11.46 -12.53 7.43
C GLY A 55 -9.96 -12.63 7.74
N ARG A 56 -9.37 -13.82 7.55
CA ARG A 56 -7.93 -14.10 7.84
C ARG A 56 -6.93 -13.24 7.04
N SER A 57 -7.39 -12.40 6.12
CA SER A 57 -6.55 -11.65 5.19
C SER A 57 -6.51 -10.17 5.54
N THR A 58 -5.38 -9.70 6.06
CA THR A 58 -5.14 -8.27 6.29
C THR A 58 -5.07 -7.55 4.95
N SER A 59 -6.03 -6.66 4.72
CA SER A 59 -6.12 -5.86 3.51
C SER A 59 -5.95 -4.39 3.87
N TYR A 60 -5.24 -3.66 3.02
CA TYR A 60 -5.01 -2.23 3.16
C TYR A 60 -5.75 -1.50 2.05
N GLU A 61 -6.20 -0.28 2.30
CA GLU A 61 -6.85 0.58 1.32
C GLU A 61 -6.08 1.90 1.26
N LEU A 62 -6.03 2.50 0.07
CA LEU A 62 -5.53 3.87 -0.06
C LEU A 62 -6.48 4.78 0.69
N ASN A 63 -5.91 5.56 1.62
CA ASN A 63 -6.64 6.66 2.21
C ASN A 63 -6.63 7.76 1.15
N ASP A 64 -7.80 8.01 0.57
CA ASP A 64 -8.01 9.17 -0.29
C ASP A 64 -7.91 10.40 0.62
N LEU A 65 -6.67 10.84 0.84
CA LEU A 65 -6.38 12.09 1.52
C LEU A 65 -6.92 13.21 0.60
N PRO A 66 -7.77 14.13 1.11
CA PRO A 66 -8.27 15.25 0.32
C PRO A 66 -7.16 16.20 -0.12
#